data_AF-A0A2V9BDX0-F1
#
_entry.id   AF-A0A2V9BDX0-F1
#
_cell.length_a   1.000
_cell.length_b   1.000
_cell.length_c   1.000
_cell.angle_alpha   90.00
_cell.angle_beta   90.00
_cell.angle_gamma   90.00
#
_symmetry.space_group_name_H-M   'P 1'
#
loop_
_entity.id
_entity.type
_entity.pdbx_description
1 polymer ?
#
loop_
_entity_poly.entity_id
_entity_poly.type
_entity_poly.pdbx_seq_one_letter_code
_entity_poly.pdbx_strand_id
1 'polypeptide(L)'
;EMVDLSHHDGLPSRVQDVTLSVWEWRADGIYLLGATQDTQVRIRYLKAYPDLTDATSPVLVRNAQEAIAYGAAALAAWARGSPLAQKWDGAASDAVEDLVSQAVRREQQSGHRRRPYSSRSGYTPF
;
A
#
# COMPACT_ATOMS: atom_id res chain seq x y z
N GLU A 1 18.42 0.52 -15.39
CA GLU A 1 17.61 1.15 -14.33
C GLU A 1 17.17 2.51 -14.85
N MET A 2 15.92 2.91 -14.61
CA MET A 2 15.39 4.15 -15.18
C MET A 2 15.79 5.35 -14.32
N VAL A 3 16.08 6.49 -14.97
CA VAL A 3 16.46 7.73 -14.29
C VAL A 3 15.21 8.48 -13.84
N ASP A 4 15.21 8.91 -12.58
CA ASP A 4 14.18 9.77 -12.00
C ASP A 4 14.44 11.24 -12.40
N LEU A 5 13.45 11.88 -13.01
CA LEU A 5 13.45 13.29 -13.43
C LEU A 5 12.44 14.16 -12.68
N SER A 6 11.86 13.67 -11.58
CA SER A 6 10.83 14.38 -10.79
C SER A 6 11.24 15.79 -10.32
N HIS A 7 12.55 16.04 -10.23
CA HIS A 7 13.13 17.33 -9.83
C HIS A 7 14.06 17.94 -10.90
N HIS A 8 13.92 17.54 -12.16
CA HIS A 8 14.84 17.86 -13.24
C HIS A 8 14.12 18.48 -14.46
N ASP A 9 13.32 19.52 -14.21
CA ASP A 9 12.59 20.30 -15.23
C ASP A 9 11.62 19.50 -16.14
N GLY A 10 11.35 18.25 -15.75
CA GLY A 10 10.41 17.35 -16.39
C GLY A 10 11.01 16.48 -17.49
N LEU A 11 10.16 15.65 -18.10
CA LEU A 11 10.58 14.75 -19.18
C LEU A 11 11.14 15.53 -20.39
N PRO A 12 12.28 15.08 -20.97
CA PRO A 12 12.90 15.74 -22.11
C PRO A 12 12.02 15.63 -23.36
N SER A 13 11.95 16.70 -24.17
CA SER A 13 11.27 16.66 -25.47
C SER A 13 12.17 15.98 -26.52
N ARG A 14 12.06 14.66 -26.62
CA ARG A 14 12.84 13.84 -27.58
C ARG A 14 12.09 12.60 -28.02
N VAL A 15 12.61 11.94 -29.06
CA VAL A 15 12.07 10.66 -29.57
C VAL A 15 12.20 9.57 -28.51
N GLN A 16 11.26 8.61 -28.53
CA GLN A 16 11.25 7.43 -27.68
C GLN A 16 12.50 6.57 -27.88
N ASP A 17 12.97 5.98 -26.78
CA ASP A 17 14.08 5.03 -26.82
C ASP A 17 13.59 3.62 -27.17
N VAL A 18 14.54 2.70 -27.37
CA VAL A 18 14.24 1.27 -27.51
C VAL A 18 13.64 0.70 -26.22
N THR A 19 14.12 1.15 -25.07
CA THR A 19 13.66 0.73 -23.73
C THR A 19 13.31 1.93 -22.88
N LEU A 20 12.52 1.72 -21.83
CA LEU A 20 12.20 2.76 -20.86
C LEU A 20 13.48 3.24 -20.14
N SER A 21 13.77 4.53 -20.23
CA SER A 21 15.03 5.13 -19.75
C SER A 21 14.85 6.20 -18.67
N VAL A 22 13.76 6.97 -18.74
CA VAL A 22 13.48 8.09 -17.82
C VAL A 22 12.03 8.06 -17.34
N TRP A 23 11.80 8.48 -16.11
CA TRP A 23 10.47 8.67 -15.53
C TRP A 23 10.41 9.92 -14.67
N GLU A 24 9.21 10.45 -14.47
CA GLU A 24 8.95 11.63 -13.65
C GLU A 24 7.69 11.39 -12.80
N TRP A 25 7.72 11.80 -11.53
CA TRP A 25 6.52 11.98 -10.73
C TRP A 25 6.00 13.42 -10.89
N ARG A 26 4.75 13.57 -11.34
CA ARG A 26 4.09 14.88 -11.48
C ARG A 26 2.61 14.76 -11.19
N ALA A 27 2.03 15.70 -10.45
CA ALA A 27 0.58 15.76 -10.21
C ALA A 27 -0.05 14.40 -9.82
N ASP A 28 0.58 13.70 -8.88
CA ASP A 28 0.20 12.35 -8.41
C ASP A 28 0.16 11.24 -9.48
N GLY A 29 0.92 11.42 -10.56
CA GLY A 29 1.09 10.47 -11.64
C GLY A 29 2.56 10.15 -11.94
N ILE A 30 2.80 8.94 -12.42
CA ILE A 30 4.09 8.53 -13.01
C ILE A 30 4.00 8.75 -14.51
N TYR A 31 4.90 9.55 -15.05
CA TYR A 31 5.03 9.81 -16.48
C TYR A 31 6.29 9.14 -17.03
N LEU A 32 6.17 8.60 -18.24
CA LEU A 32 7.22 7.91 -18.96
C LEU A 32 7.32 8.54 -20.35
N LEU A 33 8.53 8.68 -20.87
CA LEU A 33 8.75 9.16 -22.26
C LEU A 33 8.17 8.16 -23.29
N GLY A 34 8.06 6.88 -22.92
CA GLY A 34 7.68 5.78 -23.79
C GLY A 34 8.90 5.02 -24.33
N ALA A 35 8.63 3.82 -24.85
CA ALA A 35 9.63 2.95 -25.46
C ALA A 35 9.05 2.29 -26.71
N THR A 36 9.89 2.01 -27.69
CA THR A 36 9.47 1.35 -28.94
C THR A 36 9.36 -0.17 -28.80
N GLN A 37 9.90 -0.76 -27.73
CA GLN A 37 9.70 -2.17 -27.39
C GLN A 37 8.77 -2.34 -26.18
N ASP A 38 7.99 -3.41 -26.20
CA ASP A 38 7.16 -3.84 -25.08
C ASP A 38 7.99 -3.99 -23.81
N THR A 39 7.68 -3.17 -22.80
CA THR A 39 8.40 -3.13 -21.54
C THR A 39 7.44 -3.36 -20.38
N GLN A 40 7.78 -4.30 -19.50
CA GLN A 40 7.01 -4.58 -18.28
C GLN A 40 7.49 -3.68 -17.15
N VAL A 41 6.58 -2.93 -16.53
CA VAL A 41 6.88 -2.05 -15.39
C VAL A 41 6.33 -2.66 -14.10
N ARG A 42 7.17 -2.76 -13.08
CA ARG A 42 6.74 -3.16 -11.73
C ARG A 42 6.83 -1.96 -10.80
N ILE A 43 5.68 -1.50 -10.33
CA ILE A 43 5.59 -0.38 -9.39
C ILE A 43 5.40 -0.94 -7.99
N ARG A 44 6.25 -0.50 -7.06
CA ARG A 44 6.03 -0.68 -5.61
C ARG A 44 5.59 0.66 -5.07
N TYR A 45 4.48 0.68 -4.38
CA TYR A 45 3.89 1.90 -3.85
C TYR A 45 3.42 1.68 -2.42
N LEU A 46 3.44 2.75 -1.63
CA LEU A 46 2.72 2.84 -0.38
C LEU A 46 1.32 3.39 -0.70
N LYS A 47 0.29 2.70 -0.22
CA LYS A 47 -1.09 3.13 -0.36
C LYS A 47 -1.57 3.68 0.97
N ALA A 48 -2.05 4.92 0.98
CA ALA A 48 -2.83 5.44 2.10
C ALA A 48 -4.31 5.08 1.92
N TYR A 49 -5.03 4.92 3.03
CA TYR A 49 -6.48 4.87 3.01
C TYR A 49 -7.05 6.28 2.80
N PRO A 50 -8.20 6.43 2.10
CA PRO A 50 -8.91 7.71 2.05
C PRO A 50 -9.25 8.18 3.46
N ASP A 51 -9.27 9.49 3.64
CA ASP A 51 -9.68 10.10 4.91
C ASP A 51 -11.13 9.76 5.24
N LEU A 52 -11.41 9.56 6.53
CA LEU A 52 -12.77 9.43 7.05
C LEU A 52 -13.32 10.82 7.31
N THR A 53 -14.07 11.36 6.35
CA THR A 53 -14.59 12.73 6.40
C THR A 53 -16.03 12.81 6.89
N ASP A 54 -16.82 11.74 6.67
CA ASP A 54 -18.21 11.63 7.09
C ASP A 54 -18.63 10.17 7.36
N ALA A 55 -19.90 9.99 7.76
CA ALA A 55 -20.46 8.67 8.08
C ALA A 55 -20.61 7.74 6.86
N THR A 56 -20.40 8.24 5.64
CA THR A 56 -20.46 7.46 4.40
C THR A 56 -19.07 7.12 3.85
N SER A 57 -18.02 7.59 4.52
CA SER A 57 -16.64 7.35 4.12
C SER A 57 -16.33 5.85 4.09
N PRO A 58 -15.68 5.35 3.02
CA PRO A 58 -15.51 3.92 2.83
C PRO A 58 -14.41 3.35 3.75
N VAL A 59 -14.78 2.35 4.54
CA VAL A 59 -13.81 1.51 5.26
C VAL A 59 -13.30 0.42 4.33
N LEU A 60 -12.08 0.60 3.81
CA LEU A 60 -11.48 -0.32 2.83
C LEU A 60 -10.76 -1.52 3.46
N VAL A 61 -10.69 -1.59 4.79
CA VAL A 61 -10.21 -2.77 5.51
C VAL A 61 -11.39 -3.73 5.67
N ARG A 62 -11.30 -4.91 5.05
CA ARG A 62 -12.37 -5.91 5.10
C ARG A 62 -12.62 -6.35 6.55
N ASN A 63 -13.90 -6.42 6.93
CA ASN A 63 -14.39 -6.82 8.25
C ASN A 63 -13.92 -5.94 9.42
N ALA A 64 -13.36 -4.74 9.17
CA ALA A 64 -12.87 -3.86 10.23
C ALA A 64 -13.95 -3.03 10.94
N GLN A 65 -15.20 -3.13 10.51
CA GLN A 65 -16.30 -2.29 11.01
C GLN A 65 -16.50 -2.44 12.52
N GLU A 66 -16.44 -3.67 13.05
CA GLU A 66 -16.64 -3.94 14.47
C GLU A 66 -15.51 -3.36 15.32
N ALA A 67 -14.25 -3.57 14.91
CA ALA A 67 -13.08 -3.01 15.60
C ALA A 67 -13.15 -1.47 15.67
N ILE A 68 -13.51 -0.83 14.56
CA ILE A 68 -13.67 0.63 14.50
C ILE A 68 -14.82 1.09 15.41
N ALA A 69 -15.97 0.39 15.37
CA ALA A 69 -17.13 0.74 16.17
C ALA A 69 -16.85 0.63 17.68
N TYR A 70 -16.20 -0.44 18.13
CA TYR A 70 -15.82 -0.61 19.53
C TYR A 70 -14.76 0.42 19.97
N GLY A 71 -13.76 0.71 19.14
CA GLY A 71 -12.76 1.73 19.43
C GLY A 71 -13.37 3.13 19.54
N ALA A 72 -14.29 3.49 18.64
CA ALA A 72 -15.02 4.75 18.70
C ALA A 72 -15.92 4.83 19.95
N ALA A 73 -16.60 3.73 20.31
CA ALA A 73 -17.40 3.64 21.53
C ALA A 73 -16.52 3.78 22.79
N ALA A 74 -15.35 3.15 22.82
CA ALA A 74 -14.39 3.25 23.91
C ALA A 74 -13.90 4.69 24.07
N LEU A 75 -13.50 5.37 22.98
CA LEU A 75 -13.06 6.76 22.99
C LEU A 75 -14.16 7.69 23.53
N ALA A 76 -15.39 7.53 23.04
CA ALA A 76 -16.53 8.30 23.51
C ALA A 76 -16.88 8.02 24.98
N ALA A 77 -16.69 6.78 25.44
CA ALA A 77 -16.91 6.37 26.83
C ALA A 77 -15.84 6.94 27.76
N TRP A 78 -14.56 6.89 27.37
CA TRP A 78 -13.45 7.50 28.11
C TRP A 78 -13.64 9.00 28.29
N ALA A 79 -14.02 9.71 27.22
CA ALA A 79 -14.28 11.14 27.26
C ALA A 79 -15.40 11.54 28.24
N ARG A 80 -16.29 10.61 28.58
CA ARG A 80 -17.42 10.82 29.50
C ARG A 80 -17.24 10.15 30.86
N GLY A 81 -16.09 9.53 31.13
CA GLY A 81 -15.85 8.79 32.37
C GLY A 81 -16.79 7.59 32.56
N SER A 82 -17.28 6.99 31.47
CA SER A 82 -18.18 5.85 31.55
C SER A 82 -17.45 4.61 32.07
N PRO A 83 -18.04 3.85 33.02
CA PRO A 83 -17.43 2.62 33.54
C PRO A 83 -17.32 1.51 32.47
N LEU A 84 -18.02 1.66 31.34
CA LEU A 84 -17.96 0.70 30.24
C LEU A 84 -16.78 0.97 29.28
N ALA A 85 -16.01 2.04 29.47
CA ALA A 85 -14.93 2.40 28.55
C ALA A 85 -13.92 1.27 28.36
N GLN A 86 -13.49 0.65 29.47
CA GLN A 86 -12.55 -0.48 29.43
C GLN A 86 -13.13 -1.72 28.75
N LYS A 87 -14.44 -1.96 28.88
CA LYS A 87 -15.11 -3.08 28.19
C LYS A 87 -15.05 -2.89 26.67
N TRP A 88 -15.37 -1.69 26.19
CA TRP A 88 -15.34 -1.39 24.77
C TRP A 88 -13.91 -1.39 24.21
N ASP A 89 -12.94 -0.95 24.99
CA ASP A 89 -11.52 -0.97 24.62
C ASP A 89 -10.98 -2.42 24.48
N GLY A 90 -11.39 -3.31 25.41
CA GLY A 90 -11.13 -4.74 25.30
C GLY A 90 -11.75 -5.36 24.05
N ALA A 91 -13.05 -5.10 23.82
CA ALA A 91 -13.74 -5.59 22.62
C ALA A 91 -13.13 -5.08 21.31
N ALA A 92 -12.62 -3.84 21.29
CA ALA A 92 -11.91 -3.29 20.14
C ALA A 92 -10.59 -4.02 19.90
N SER A 93 -9.83 -4.28 20.97
CA SER A 93 -8.56 -5.01 20.90
C SER A 93 -8.74 -6.43 20.40
N ASP A 94 -9.73 -7.15 20.91
CA ASP A 94 -10.07 -8.52 20.48
C ASP A 94 -10.44 -8.54 18.99
N ALA A 95 -11.29 -7.60 18.55
CA ALA A 95 -11.69 -7.50 17.14
C ALA A 95 -10.50 -7.18 16.21
N VAL A 96 -9.53 -6.38 16.68
CA VAL A 96 -8.28 -6.13 15.93
C VAL A 96 -7.42 -7.39 15.86
N GLU A 97 -7.29 -8.13 16.95
CA GLU A 97 -6.53 -9.39 16.98
C GLU A 97 -7.12 -10.45 16.04
N ASP A 98 -8.45 -10.53 15.96
CA ASP A 98 -9.16 -11.40 15.01
C ASP A 98 -8.86 -11.01 13.55
N LEU A 99 -8.83 -9.71 13.24
CA LEU A 99 -8.47 -9.23 11.90
C LEU A 99 -7.04 -9.58 11.53
N VAL A 100 -6.10 -9.38 12.46
CA VAL A 100 -4.69 -9.74 12.28
C VAL A 100 -4.57 -11.25 12.07
N SER A 101 -5.25 -12.05 12.88
CA SER A 101 -5.26 -13.51 12.79
C SER A 101 -5.80 -13.99 11.43
N GLN A 102 -6.88 -13.38 10.93
CA GLN A 102 -7.43 -13.69 9.60
C GLN A 102 -6.45 -13.32 8.47
N ALA A 103 -5.79 -12.16 8.56
CA ALA A 103 -4.78 -11.74 7.60
C ALA A 103 -3.57 -12.69 7.58
N VAL A 104 -3.04 -13.04 8.75
CA VAL A 104 -1.92 -13.98 8.90
C VAL A 104 -2.27 -15.36 8.33
N ARG A 105 -3.46 -15.90 8.65
CA ARG A 105 -3.91 -17.20 8.11
C ARG A 105 -3.99 -17.19 6.59
N ARG A 106 -4.48 -16.10 5.99
CA ARG A 106 -4.49 -15.94 4.53
C ARG A 106 -3.08 -15.92 3.94
N GLU A 107 -2.16 -15.20 4.57
CA GLU A 107 -0.78 -15.08 4.10
C GLU A 107 -0.05 -16.42 4.20
N GLN A 108 -0.26 -17.18 5.27
CA GLN A 108 0.31 -18.53 5.44
C GLN A 108 -0.19 -19.52 4.38
N GLN A 109 -1.45 -19.39 3.92
CA GLN A 109 -2.01 -20.20 2.85
C GLN A 109 -1.53 -19.76 1.45
N SER A 110 -0.88 -18.60 1.35
CA SER A 110 -0.35 -18.12 0.08
C SER A 110 0.98 -18.81 -0.25
N GLY A 111 1.03 -19.43 -1.43
CA GLY A 111 2.22 -20.15 -1.89
C GLY A 111 3.40 -19.21 -2.12
N HIS A 112 4.30 -19.12 -1.15
CA HIS A 112 5.55 -18.37 -1.29
C HIS A 112 6.66 -19.26 -1.81
N ARG A 113 7.16 -18.97 -3.03
CA ARG A 113 8.40 -19.59 -3.53
C ARG A 113 9.59 -18.78 -3.04
N ARG A 114 10.44 -19.39 -2.20
CA ARG A 114 11.73 -18.79 -1.81
C ARG A 114 12.54 -18.52 -3.09
N ARG A 115 12.91 -17.26 -3.35
CA ARG A 115 13.93 -16.95 -4.35
C ARG A 115 15.28 -17.34 -3.76
N PRO A 116 16.11 -18.13 -4.47
CA PRO A 116 17.50 -18.29 -4.08
C PRO A 116 18.15 -16.91 -3.98
N TYR A 117 18.92 -16.67 -2.93
CA TYR A 117 19.84 -15.54 -2.90
C TYR A 117 20.96 -15.83 -3.91
N SER A 118 20.72 -15.59 -5.19
CA SER A 118 21.79 -15.69 -6.18
C SER A 118 22.58 -14.38 -6.18
N SER A 119 23.78 -14.40 -5.62
CA SER A 119 24.80 -13.35 -5.78
C SER A 119 25.37 -13.24 -7.20
N ARG A 120 24.84 -14.00 -8.17
CA ARG A 120 25.22 -13.91 -9.58
C ARG A 120 24.18 -13.13 -10.38
N SER A 121 24.36 -11.81 -10.41
CA SER A 121 24.08 -11.05 -11.63
C SER A 121 25.16 -11.40 -12.65
N GLY A 122 25.05 -12.59 -13.26
CA GLY A 122 25.88 -12.99 -14.38
C GLY A 122 25.21 -12.57 -15.66
N TYR A 123 25.76 -11.57 -16.32
CA TYR A 123 25.53 -11.26 -17.74
C TYR A 123 25.56 -12.55 -18.58
N THR A 124 24.50 -12.81 -19.34
CA THR A 124 24.49 -13.83 -20.41
C THR A 124 24.31 -13.13 -21.76
N PRO A 125 25.37 -13.01 -22.58
CA PRO A 125 25.26 -12.55 -23.96
C PRO A 125 25.19 -13.76 -24.89
N PHE A 126 24.00 -14.29 -25.15
CA PHE A 126 23.69 -15.05 -26.36
C PHE A 126 22.21 -14.90 -26.67
#